data_AF-A0A6J2SR47-F1
#
_entry.id   AF-A0A6J2SR47-F1
#
_cell.length_a   1.000
_cell.length_b   1.000
_cell.length_c   1.000
_cell.angle_alpha   90.00
_cell.angle_beta   90.00
_cell.angle_gamma   90.00
#
_symmetry.space_group_name_H-M   'P 1'
#
loop_
_entity.id
_entity.type
_entity.pdbx_description
1 polymer ?
#
loop_
_entity_poly.entity_id
_entity_poly.type
_entity_poly.pdbx_seq_one_letter_code
_entity_poly.pdbx_strand_id
1 'polypeptide(L)'
;MNRIDSTMDDMANTKFLTLYSTLIKQFTTTTQFTNTEVVCLLIIYYKFVQINGPNAKQMKKKQMYNLFLVLFRIYDMTIIERILLNITADVVYISPEAWMKLFTVFLSKKLDERIQFAYKLPQQQQQQQLEAVASCPPR
;
A
#
# COMPACT_ATOMS: atom_id res chain seq x y z
N MET A 1 -23.74 -13.79 2.72
CA MET A 1 -23.34 -13.92 1.30
C MET A 1 -21.82 -14.08 1.31
N ASN A 2 -21.31 -15.32 1.30
CA ASN A 2 -19.91 -15.60 1.68
C ASN A 2 -18.94 -15.69 0.49
N ARG A 3 -19.43 -15.57 -0.74
CA ARG A 3 -18.61 -15.60 -1.95
C ARG A 3 -18.51 -14.21 -2.54
N ILE A 4 -17.42 -13.53 -2.20
CA ILE A 4 -17.12 -12.15 -2.59
C ILE A 4 -16.29 -12.10 -3.90
N ASP A 5 -15.68 -13.23 -4.28
CA ASP A 5 -14.98 -13.41 -5.55
C ASP A 5 -15.31 -14.79 -6.12
N SER A 6 -15.80 -14.81 -7.36
CA SER A 6 -16.15 -16.06 -8.06
C SER A 6 -14.91 -16.88 -8.47
N THR A 7 -13.76 -16.23 -8.64
CA THR A 7 -12.48 -16.84 -9.03
C THR A 7 -11.72 -17.49 -7.88
N MET A 8 -12.20 -17.32 -6.64
CA MET A 8 -11.67 -17.98 -5.45
C MET A 8 -12.61 -19.12 -5.01
N ASP A 9 -12.05 -20.15 -4.39
CA ASP A 9 -12.84 -21.17 -3.70
C ASP A 9 -13.45 -20.62 -2.39
N ASP A 10 -14.39 -21.36 -1.80
CA ASP A 10 -15.13 -20.90 -0.62
C ASP A 10 -14.24 -20.77 0.63
N MET A 11 -13.18 -21.58 0.72
CA MET A 11 -12.22 -21.52 1.83
C MET A 11 -11.35 -20.25 1.74
N ALA A 12 -10.88 -19.91 0.54
CA ALA A 12 -10.12 -18.69 0.27
C ALA A 12 -10.96 -17.44 0.48
N ASN A 13 -12.23 -17.44 0.06
CA ASN A 13 -13.18 -16.37 0.37
C ASN A 13 -13.36 -16.18 1.89
N THR A 14 -13.54 -17.28 2.62
CA THR A 14 -13.69 -17.25 4.08
C THR A 14 -12.43 -16.73 4.76
N LYS A 15 -11.25 -17.26 4.39
CA LYS A 15 -9.94 -16.85 4.92
C LYS A 15 -9.68 -15.37 4.67
N PHE A 16 -10.01 -14.86 3.47
CA PHE A 16 -9.92 -13.44 3.17
C PHE A 16 -10.75 -12.61 4.15
N LEU A 17 -12.03 -12.95 4.32
CA LEU A 17 -12.93 -12.19 5.21
C LEU A 17 -12.43 -12.21 6.65
N THR A 18 -11.94 -13.36 7.13
CA THR A 18 -11.34 -13.48 8.46
C THR A 18 -10.12 -12.56 8.61
N LEU A 19 -9.20 -12.57 7.64
CA LEU A 19 -7.96 -11.79 7.71
C LEU A 19 -8.19 -10.27 7.61
N TYR A 20 -9.11 -9.84 6.76
CA TYR A 20 -9.24 -8.42 6.40
C TYR A 20 -10.48 -7.73 6.94
N SER A 21 -11.40 -8.42 7.64
CA SER A 21 -12.65 -7.82 8.13
C SER A 21 -12.46 -6.52 8.93
N THR A 22 -11.48 -6.47 9.83
CA THR A 22 -11.14 -5.26 10.60
C THR A 22 -10.63 -4.15 9.68
N LEU A 23 -9.74 -4.48 8.75
CA LEU A 23 -9.15 -3.52 7.82
C LEU A 23 -10.20 -2.95 6.86
N ILE A 24 -11.12 -3.80 6.38
CA ILE A 24 -12.26 -3.41 5.55
C ILE A 24 -13.09 -2.36 6.29
N LYS A 25 -13.45 -2.64 7.55
CA LYS A 25 -14.20 -1.69 8.38
C LYS A 25 -13.44 -0.36 8.54
N GLN A 26 -12.16 -0.44 8.89
CA GLN A 26 -11.31 0.74 9.08
C GLN A 26 -11.23 1.62 7.83
N PHE A 27 -10.96 1.05 6.65
CA PHE A 27 -10.81 1.84 5.43
C PHE A 27 -12.16 2.34 4.89
N THR A 28 -13.25 1.63 5.14
CA THR A 28 -14.61 2.11 4.81
C THR A 28 -14.98 3.34 5.66
N THR A 29 -14.51 3.45 6.91
CA THR A 29 -14.82 4.59 7.79
C THR A 29 -13.84 5.75 7.67
N THR A 30 -12.59 5.48 7.34
CA THR A 30 -11.52 6.50 7.32
C THR A 30 -11.22 7.08 5.94
N THR A 31 -11.77 6.50 4.87
CA THR A 31 -11.55 6.96 3.51
C THR A 31 -12.85 7.21 2.77
N GLN A 32 -12.74 7.80 1.58
CA GLN A 32 -13.87 8.04 0.68
C GLN A 32 -14.30 6.80 -0.13
N PHE A 33 -13.62 5.67 0.04
CA PHE A 33 -13.97 4.44 -0.67
C PHE A 33 -15.21 3.79 -0.07
N THR A 34 -16.08 3.30 -0.94
CA THR A 34 -17.20 2.43 -0.57
C THR A 34 -16.68 1.08 -0.06
N ASN A 35 -17.54 0.36 0.67
CA ASN A 35 -17.21 -0.97 1.17
C ASN A 35 -16.76 -1.91 0.04
N THR A 36 -17.47 -1.88 -1.10
CA THR A 36 -17.16 -2.68 -2.30
C THR A 36 -15.77 -2.35 -2.85
N GLU A 37 -15.42 -1.07 -2.98
CA GLU A 37 -14.10 -0.65 -3.48
C GLU A 37 -12.98 -1.13 -2.55
N VAL A 38 -13.16 -1.00 -1.23
CA VAL A 38 -12.18 -1.49 -0.24
C VAL A 38 -12.02 -3.01 -0.35
N VAL A 39 -13.12 -3.76 -0.44
CA VAL A 39 -13.09 -5.22 -0.60
C VAL A 39 -12.37 -5.60 -1.89
N CYS A 40 -12.68 -4.97 -3.02
CA CYS A 40 -12.03 -5.24 -4.31
C CYS A 40 -10.52 -4.99 -4.26
N LEU A 41 -10.09 -3.85 -3.72
CA LEU A 41 -8.66 -3.51 -3.59
C LEU A 41 -7.93 -4.53 -2.72
N LEU A 42 -8.53 -4.96 -1.61
CA LEU A 42 -7.92 -5.95 -0.72
C LEU A 42 -7.93 -7.36 -1.31
N ILE A 43 -8.94 -7.74 -2.10
CA ILE A 43 -8.97 -9.03 -2.82
C ILE A 43 -7.80 -9.10 -3.80
N ILE A 44 -7.55 -8.02 -4.56
CA ILE A 44 -6.42 -7.97 -5.49
C ILE A 44 -5.10 -8.15 -4.73
N TYR A 45 -4.93 -7.42 -3.62
CA TYR A 45 -3.76 -7.60 -2.74
C TYR A 45 -3.63 -9.06 -2.26
N TYR A 46 -4.71 -9.65 -1.76
CA TYR A 46 -4.73 -11.04 -1.27
C TYR A 46 -4.31 -12.04 -2.35
N LYS A 47 -4.74 -11.86 -3.60
CA LYS A 47 -4.29 -12.71 -4.72
C LYS A 47 -2.79 -12.60 -4.96
N PHE A 48 -2.21 -11.39 -4.89
CA PHE A 48 -0.75 -11.23 -4.97
C PHE A 48 -0.03 -11.94 -3.83
N VAL A 49 -0.59 -11.91 -2.62
CA VAL A 49 -0.04 -12.66 -1.47
C VAL A 49 -0.08 -14.16 -1.75
N GLN A 50 -1.20 -14.69 -2.25
CA GLN A 50 -1.35 -16.14 -2.50
C GLN A 50 -0.37 -16.69 -3.56
N ILE A 51 0.07 -15.87 -4.52
CA ILE A 51 1.13 -16.27 -5.47
C ILE A 51 2.45 -16.62 -4.76
N ASN A 52 2.71 -16.04 -3.59
CA ASN A 52 3.91 -16.34 -2.79
C ASN A 52 3.80 -17.67 -2.02
N GLY A 53 2.63 -18.34 -2.05
CA GLY A 53 2.36 -19.60 -1.38
C GLY A 53 1.25 -19.50 -0.33
N PRO A 54 0.70 -20.64 0.14
CA PRO A 54 -0.50 -20.69 0.99
C PRO A 54 -0.32 -20.06 2.38
N ASN A 55 0.94 -19.99 2.85
CA ASN A 55 1.31 -19.45 4.16
C ASN A 55 1.84 -18.01 4.08
N ALA A 56 1.90 -17.43 2.89
CA ALA A 56 2.34 -16.05 2.73
C ALA A 56 1.36 -15.09 3.42
N LYS A 57 1.91 -14.09 4.11
CA LYS A 57 1.13 -13.08 4.83
C LYS A 57 1.11 -11.74 4.12
N GLN A 58 2.13 -11.47 3.30
CA GLN A 58 2.33 -10.17 2.68
C GLN A 58 2.78 -10.29 1.22
N MET A 59 2.55 -9.21 0.48
CA MET A 59 2.97 -9.08 -0.90
C MET A 59 4.45 -8.74 -0.95
N LYS A 60 5.21 -9.33 -1.87
CA LYS A 60 6.63 -8.99 -2.06
C LYS A 60 6.75 -7.66 -2.79
N LYS A 61 7.71 -6.83 -2.40
CA LYS A 61 8.00 -5.53 -3.04
C LYS A 61 8.22 -5.66 -4.55
N LYS A 62 8.86 -6.75 -5.03
CA LYS A 62 9.04 -7.03 -6.47
C LYS A 62 7.71 -7.09 -7.23
N GLN A 63 6.65 -7.64 -6.64
CA GLN A 63 5.33 -7.67 -7.27
C GLN A 63 4.78 -6.24 -7.44
N MET A 64 5.06 -5.35 -6.47
CA MET A 64 4.61 -3.95 -6.51
C MET A 64 5.40 -3.13 -7.55
N TYR A 65 6.71 -3.36 -7.68
CA TYR A 65 7.49 -2.78 -8.79
C TYR A 65 6.89 -3.11 -10.14
N ASN A 66 6.54 -4.38 -10.39
CA ASN A 66 5.93 -4.78 -11.65
C ASN A 66 4.59 -4.08 -11.90
N LEU A 67 3.80 -3.85 -10.85
CA LEU A 67 2.55 -3.09 -10.97
C LEU A 67 2.79 -1.62 -11.33
N PHE A 68 3.82 -0.97 -10.78
CA PHE A 68 4.19 0.39 -11.18
C PHE A 68 4.54 0.48 -12.67
N LEU A 69 5.26 -0.51 -13.19
CA LEU A 69 5.63 -0.55 -14.61
C LEU A 69 4.42 -0.77 -15.52
N VAL A 70 3.50 -1.69 -15.16
CA VAL A 70 2.42 -2.13 -16.04
C VAL A 70 1.15 -1.29 -15.88
N LEU A 71 0.70 -1.04 -14.64
CA LEU A 71 -0.55 -0.33 -14.37
C LEU A 71 -0.35 1.18 -14.32
N PHE A 72 0.68 1.64 -13.62
CA PHE A 72 0.91 3.07 -13.41
C PHE A 72 1.81 3.69 -14.50
N ARG A 73 2.47 2.85 -15.32
CA ARG A 73 3.44 3.26 -16.36
C ARG A 73 4.52 4.20 -15.84
N ILE A 74 4.96 3.97 -14.60
CA ILE A 74 6.10 4.64 -13.99
C ILE A 74 7.31 3.75 -14.20
N TYR A 75 8.30 4.24 -14.95
CA TYR A 75 9.53 3.49 -15.27
C TYR A 75 10.77 4.00 -14.51
N ASP A 76 10.68 5.19 -13.92
CA ASP A 76 11.74 5.77 -13.12
C ASP A 76 11.82 5.07 -11.75
N MET A 77 12.90 4.31 -11.54
CA MET A 77 13.09 3.51 -10.34
C MET A 77 13.24 4.38 -9.08
N THR A 78 13.86 5.56 -9.21
CA THR A 78 14.00 6.54 -8.12
C THR A 78 12.64 7.06 -7.66
N ILE A 79 11.72 7.32 -8.58
CA ILE A 79 10.34 7.72 -8.25
C ILE A 79 9.62 6.57 -7.55
N ILE A 80 9.70 5.35 -8.08
CA ILE A 80 9.06 4.18 -7.47
C ILE A 80 9.58 3.95 -6.04
N GLU A 81 10.89 4.01 -5.84
CA GLU A 81 11.51 3.87 -4.52
C GLU A 81 11.03 4.93 -3.55
N ARG A 82 10.96 6.20 -3.98
CA ARG A 82 10.45 7.29 -3.14
C ARG A 82 8.99 7.08 -2.75
N ILE A 83 8.16 6.60 -3.66
CA ILE A 83 6.76 6.25 -3.36
C ILE A 83 6.71 5.13 -2.33
N LEU A 84 7.47 4.06 -2.54
CA LEU A 84 7.50 2.91 -1.64
C LEU A 84 7.96 3.31 -0.23
N LEU A 85 9.03 4.09 -0.11
CA LEU A 85 9.52 4.59 1.18
C LEU A 85 8.50 5.48 1.93
N ASN A 86 7.53 6.06 1.24
CA ASN A 86 6.48 6.87 1.85
C ASN A 86 5.28 6.03 2.33
N ILE A 87 5.10 4.81 1.83
CA ILE A 87 3.95 3.96 2.15
C ILE A 87 4.33 2.71 2.97
N THR A 88 5.56 2.23 2.87
CA THR A 88 6.04 1.05 3.61
C THR A 88 7.22 1.39 4.51
N ALA A 89 7.26 0.76 5.69
CA ALA A 89 8.43 0.74 6.56
C ALA A 89 9.34 -0.47 6.27
N ASP A 90 8.80 -1.52 5.66
CA ASP A 90 9.51 -2.75 5.33
C ASP A 90 10.16 -2.66 3.94
N VAL A 91 11.39 -3.14 3.83
CA VAL A 91 12.19 -3.10 2.59
C VAL A 91 11.91 -4.27 1.63
N VAL A 92 11.29 -5.34 2.11
CA VAL A 92 11.03 -6.61 1.41
C VAL A 92 9.56 -6.77 1.07
N TYR A 93 8.66 -6.39 1.98
CA TYR A 93 7.24 -6.65 1.87
C TYR A 93 6.39 -5.36 1.82
N ILE A 94 5.22 -5.49 1.21
CA ILE A 94 4.16 -4.48 1.22
C ILE A 94 3.04 -5.02 2.08
N SER A 95 2.66 -4.27 3.13
CA SER A 95 1.52 -4.59 3.98
C SER A 95 0.19 -4.21 3.30
N PRO A 96 -0.94 -4.78 3.74
CA PRO A 96 -2.24 -4.39 3.18
C PRO A 96 -2.57 -2.92 3.47
N GLU A 97 -2.12 -2.36 4.61
CA GLU A 97 -2.25 -0.93 4.93
C GLU A 97 -1.47 -0.06 3.95
N ALA A 98 -0.22 -0.43 3.64
CA ALA A 98 0.62 0.28 2.69
C ALA A 98 -0.01 0.27 1.28
N TRP A 99 -0.54 -0.89 0.87
CA TRP A 99 -1.31 -1.04 -0.36
C TRP A 99 -2.52 -0.10 -0.38
N MET A 100 -3.35 -0.10 0.67
CA MET A 100 -4.53 0.75 0.72
C MET A 100 -4.16 2.24 0.72
N LYS A 101 -3.14 2.64 1.48
CA LYS A 101 -2.65 4.02 1.54
C LYS A 101 -2.22 4.53 0.16
N LEU A 102 -1.54 3.69 -0.63
CA LEU A 102 -1.18 4.04 -2.00
C LEU A 102 -2.42 4.38 -2.83
N PHE A 103 -3.42 3.50 -2.84
CA PHE A 103 -4.63 3.72 -3.64
C PHE A 103 -5.47 4.89 -3.14
N THR A 104 -5.52 5.13 -1.82
CA THR A 104 -6.19 6.32 -1.26
C THR A 104 -5.60 7.60 -1.84
N VAL A 105 -4.28 7.69 -2.02
CA VAL A 105 -3.63 8.85 -2.64
C VAL A 105 -3.86 8.88 -4.15
N PHE A 106 -3.55 7.78 -4.85
CA PHE A 106 -3.57 7.73 -6.31
C PHE A 106 -4.98 7.93 -6.89
N LEU A 107 -6.01 7.46 -6.18
CA LEU A 107 -7.41 7.61 -6.56
C LEU A 107 -8.07 8.81 -5.87
N SER A 108 -7.32 9.63 -5.12
CA SER A 108 -7.89 10.81 -4.49
C SER A 108 -8.28 11.85 -5.54
N LYS A 109 -9.50 12.38 -5.40
CA LYS A 109 -9.96 13.54 -6.17
C LYS A 109 -9.37 14.86 -5.65
N LYS A 110 -8.83 14.86 -4.42
CA LYS A 110 -8.26 16.06 -3.81
C LYS A 110 -6.82 16.26 -4.28
N LEU A 111 -6.58 17.40 -4.92
CA LEU A 111 -5.25 17.76 -5.39
C LEU A 111 -4.26 17.89 -4.22
N ASP A 112 -4.70 18.50 -3.11
CA ASP A 112 -3.84 18.75 -1.95
C ASP A 112 -3.26 17.47 -1.35
N GLU A 113 -4.07 16.40 -1.25
CA GLU A 113 -3.61 15.10 -0.74
C GLU A 113 -2.53 14.50 -1.65
N ARG A 114 -2.67 14.65 -2.98
CA ARG A 114 -1.70 14.17 -3.96
C ARG A 114 -0.41 14.99 -3.94
N ILE A 115 -0.52 16.31 -3.83
CA ILE A 115 0.64 17.20 -3.69
C ILE A 115 1.38 16.91 -2.40
N GLN A 116 0.67 16.84 -1.26
CA GLN A 116 1.28 16.51 0.02
C GLN A 116 2.02 15.18 -0.03
N PHE A 117 1.46 14.17 -0.69
CA PHE A 117 2.15 12.90 -0.89
C PHE A 117 3.41 13.03 -1.75
N ALA A 118 3.34 13.75 -2.89
CA ALA A 118 4.47 13.92 -3.80
C ALA A 118 5.66 14.67 -3.15
N TYR A 119 5.36 15.66 -2.32
CA TYR A 119 6.38 16.44 -1.60
C TYR A 119 6.80 15.84 -0.27
N LYS A 120 6.10 14.81 0.22
CA LYS A 120 6.47 14.14 1.47
C LYS A 120 7.87 13.53 1.32
N LEU A 121 8.76 13.93 2.22
CA LEU A 121 10.06 13.31 2.37
C LEU A 121 9.87 11.97 3.09
N PRO A 122 10.51 10.88 2.61
CA PRO A 122 10.63 9.65 3.37
C PRO A 122 11.15 9.91 4.79
N GLN A 123 10.61 9.21 5.78
CA GLN A 123 11.00 9.37 7.19
C GLN A 123 12.52 9.22 7.42
N GLN A 124 13.17 8.34 6.64
CA GLN A 124 14.62 8.15 6.67
C GLN A 124 15.41 9.41 6.26
N GLN A 125 14.90 10.18 5.30
CA GLN A 125 15.53 11.45 4.89
C GLN A 125 15.28 12.57 5.91
N GLN A 126 14.12 12.55 6.59
CA GLN A 126 13.87 13.51 7.69
C GLN A 126 14.81 13.29 8.88
N GLN A 127 15.08 12.03 9.25
CA GLN A 127 16.05 11.71 10.31
C GLN A 127 17.47 12.17 9.96
N GLN A 128 17.94 11.90 8.74
CA GLN A 128 19.26 12.36 8.29
C GLN A 128 19.40 13.89 8.28
N GLN A 129 18.34 14.62 7.92
CA GLN A 129 18.36 16.08 7.99
C GLN A 129 18.40 16.60 9.43
N LEU A 130 17.65 15.99 10.35
CA LEU A 130 17.68 16.35 11.77
C LEU A 130 19.06 16.10 12.39
N GLU A 131 19.71 14.99 12.04
CA GLU A 131 21.08 14.67 12.47
C GLU A 131 22.14 15.62 11.87
N ALA A 132 21.98 16.00 10.59
CA ALA A 132 22.86 16.97 9.93
C ALA A 132 22.74 18.39 10.53
N VAL A 133 21.55 18.78 10.97
CA VAL A 133 21.33 20.06 11.68
C VAL A 133 21.89 19.99 13.10
N ALA A 134 21.73 18.86 13.80
CA ALA A 134 22.27 18.67 15.15
C ALA A 134 23.80 18.57 15.21
N SER A 135 24.46 18.24 14.09
CA SER A 135 25.93 18.13 13.99
C SER A 135 26.61 19.42 13.51
N CYS A 136 25.85 20.45 13.12
CA CYS A 136 26.41 21.77 12.83
C CYS A 136 26.75 22.52 14.13
N PRO A 137 28.00 22.99 14.33
CA PRO A 137 28.34 23.77 15.52
C PRO A 137 27.61 25.13 15.49
N PRO A 138 27.18 25.67 16.65
CA PRO A 138 26.60 26.99 16.72
C PRO A 138 27.63 28.04 16.26
N ARG A 139 27.19 28.97 15.40
CA ARG A 139 27.98 30.14 14.98
C ARG A 139 28.11 31.16 16.10
#